data_AF-A0A925K0R7-F1
#
_entry.id   AF-A0A925K0R7-F1
#
_cell.length_a   1.000
_cell.length_b   1.000
_cell.length_c   1.000
_cell.angle_alpha   90.00
_cell.angle_beta   90.00
_cell.angle_gamma   90.00
#
_symmetry.space_group_name_H-M   'P 1'
#
loop_
_entity.id
_entity.type
_entity.pdbx_description
1 polymer ?
#
loop_
_entity_poly.entity_id
_entity_poly.type
_entity_poly.pdbx_seq_one_letter_code
_entity_poly.pdbx_strand_id
1 'polypeptide(L)'
;MANEQTNVPDIFRRALALARANEGMPLKDLRRKLYDEFKGAPMPPMHNVTIPEQDALAPEEDWTAGLSLVRRGIQQEDWREIITGIALSLEQTLRYERDRGHIGQADRWHDRTVGIEGALQKGIGKWMPEELLKLAEESTKK
;
A
#
# COMPACT_ATOMS: atom_id res chain seq x y z
N MET A 1 15.45 -19.92 9.69
CA MET A 1 15.24 -18.65 8.99
C MET A 1 15.28 -17.58 10.06
N ALA A 2 16.22 -16.64 10.02
CA ALA A 2 16.23 -15.55 11.00
C ALA A 2 14.85 -14.86 10.94
N ASN A 3 14.15 -14.78 12.07
CA ASN A 3 12.89 -14.05 12.20
C ASN A 3 13.21 -12.57 12.00
N GLU A 4 13.32 -12.16 10.74
CA GLU A 4 13.45 -10.77 10.37
C GLU A 4 12.22 -10.05 10.91
N GLN A 5 12.45 -9.08 11.79
CA GLN A 5 11.38 -8.40 12.51
C GLN A 5 10.47 -7.73 11.48
N THR A 6 9.25 -8.26 11.34
CA THR A 6 8.35 -7.82 10.27
C THR A 6 7.78 -6.45 10.61
N ASN A 7 7.88 -5.50 9.68
CA ASN A 7 7.35 -4.16 9.90
C ASN A 7 5.85 -4.09 9.55
N VAL A 8 5.15 -3.09 10.11
CA VAL A 8 3.74 -2.83 9.80
C VAL A 8 3.48 -2.66 8.29
N PRO A 9 4.32 -1.93 7.52
CA PRO A 9 4.19 -1.83 6.07
C PRO A 9 4.23 -3.18 5.34
N ASP A 10 5.07 -4.11 5.79
CA ASP A 10 5.25 -5.41 5.15
C ASP A 10 4.05 -6.32 5.41
N ILE A 11 3.49 -6.26 6.62
CA ILE A 11 2.25 -6.97 6.96
C ILE A 11 1.08 -6.42 6.12
N PHE A 12 1.00 -5.10 5.93
CA PHE A 12 -0.02 -4.49 5.08
C PHE A 12 0.10 -4.93 3.61
N ARG A 13 1.32 -4.90 3.03
CA ARG A 13 1.57 -5.40 1.66
C ARG A 13 1.17 -6.87 1.53
N ARG A 14 1.49 -7.68 2.54
CA ARG A 14 1.10 -9.09 2.58
C ARG A 14 -0.43 -9.25 2.61
N ALA A 15 -1.13 -8.46 3.42
CA ALA A 15 -2.58 -8.46 3.49
C ALA A 15 -3.22 -8.07 2.15
N LEU A 16 -2.70 -7.03 1.49
CA LEU A 16 -3.15 -6.60 0.16
C LEU A 16 -2.93 -7.69 -0.90
N ALA A 17 -1.76 -8.33 -0.91
CA ALA A 17 -1.46 -9.42 -1.83
C ALA A 17 -2.42 -10.62 -1.63
N LEU A 18 -2.72 -10.96 -0.37
CA LEU A 18 -3.68 -12.02 -0.05
C LEU A 18 -5.11 -11.67 -0.48
N ALA A 19 -5.53 -10.42 -0.31
CA ALA A 19 -6.85 -9.96 -0.73
C ALA A 19 -6.98 -9.96 -2.26
N ARG A 20 -5.97 -9.49 -3.00
CA ARG A 20 -5.97 -9.50 -4.47
C ARG A 20 -5.89 -10.91 -5.04
N ALA A 21 -5.13 -11.81 -4.43
CA ALA A 21 -5.07 -13.21 -4.86
C ALA A 21 -6.37 -13.99 -4.60
N ASN A 22 -7.24 -13.49 -3.72
CA ASN A 22 -8.50 -14.12 -3.36
C ASN A 22 -9.64 -13.10 -3.41
N GLU A 23 -9.94 -12.61 -4.62
CA GLU A 23 -11.06 -11.69 -4.85
C GLU A 23 -12.36 -12.26 -4.23
N GLY A 24 -13.03 -11.47 -3.38
CA GLY A 24 -14.27 -11.86 -2.70
C GLY A 24 -14.11 -12.62 -1.38
N MET A 25 -12.88 -12.84 -0.89
CA MET A 25 -12.67 -13.43 0.44
C MET A 25 -13.30 -12.57 1.54
N PRO A 26 -14.08 -13.14 2.48
CA PRO A 26 -14.61 -12.37 3.59
C PRO A 26 -13.49 -11.92 4.52
N LEU A 27 -13.58 -10.68 5.03
CA LEU A 27 -12.57 -10.07 5.91
C LEU A 27 -12.22 -10.92 7.14
N LYS A 28 -13.19 -11.70 7.63
CA LYS A 28 -12.99 -12.66 8.73
C LYS A 28 -11.95 -13.73 8.40
N ASP A 29 -12.00 -14.29 7.19
CA ASP A 29 -11.07 -15.34 6.77
C ASP A 29 -9.69 -14.77 6.46
N LEU A 30 -9.63 -13.56 5.90
CA LEU A 30 -8.37 -12.83 5.72
C LEU A 30 -7.65 -12.62 7.06
N ARG A 31 -8.38 -12.11 8.07
CA ARG A 31 -7.84 -11.91 9.43
C ARG A 31 -7.33 -13.21 10.03
N ARG A 32 -8.06 -14.32 9.86
CA ARG A 32 -7.62 -15.64 10.36
C ARG A 32 -6.32 -16.08 9.69
N LYS A 33 -6.22 -15.99 8.36
CA LYS A 33 -5.00 -16.35 7.63
C LYS A 33 -3.79 -15.52 8.06
N LEU A 34 -3.95 -14.20 8.18
CA LEU A 34 -2.90 -13.30 8.66
C LEU A 34 -2.49 -13.65 10.10
N TYR A 35 -3.45 -13.96 10.97
CA TYR A 35 -3.16 -14.36 12.34
C TYR A 35 -2.37 -15.66 12.40
N ASP A 36 -2.74 -16.65 11.60
CA ASP A 36 -2.04 -17.92 11.55
C ASP A 36 -0.61 -17.79 10.98
N GLU A 37 -0.37 -16.83 10.09
CA GLU A 37 0.94 -16.55 9.49
C GLU A 37 1.88 -15.80 10.44
N PHE A 38 1.38 -14.82 11.19
CA PHE A 38 2.21 -13.96 12.04
C PHE A 38 2.22 -14.33 13.53
N LYS A 39 1.32 -15.22 13.99
CA LYS A 39 1.35 -15.67 15.39
C LYS A 39 2.70 -16.34 15.71
N GLY A 40 3.39 -15.82 16.72
CA GLY A 40 4.71 -16.31 17.12
C GLY A 40 5.90 -15.64 16.41
N ALA A 41 5.65 -14.73 15.46
CA ALA A 41 6.67 -13.81 14.96
C ALA A 41 6.98 -12.73 16.02
N PRO A 42 8.21 -12.18 16.03
CA PRO A 42 8.55 -11.04 16.89
C PRO A 42 7.65 -9.84 16.56
N MET A 43 7.27 -9.07 17.60
CA MET A 43 6.41 -7.91 17.39
C MET A 43 7.05 -6.87 16.47
N PRO A 44 6.26 -6.20 15.62
CA PRO A 44 6.74 -5.08 14.81
C PRO A 44 7.30 -3.97 15.69
N PRO A 45 8.32 -3.23 15.23
CA PRO A 45 8.88 -2.14 16.00
C PRO A 45 7.95 -0.91 16.02
N MET A 46 7.82 -0.28 17.19
CA MET A 46 6.96 0.90 17.40
C MET A 46 7.37 2.15 16.61
N HIS A 47 8.65 2.25 16.19
CA HIS A 47 9.13 3.42 15.44
C HIS A 47 8.67 3.42 13.98
N ASN A 48 8.08 2.33 13.48
CA ASN A 48 7.66 2.18 12.09
C ASN A 48 6.21 1.69 11.97
N VAL A 49 5.28 2.40 12.63
CA VAL A 49 3.84 2.17 12.54
C VAL A 49 3.26 3.04 11.45
N THR A 50 3.50 2.63 10.20
CA THR A 50 3.05 3.33 9.00
C THR A 50 2.38 2.37 8.03
N ILE A 51 1.47 2.89 7.22
CA ILE A 51 0.95 2.18 6.05
C ILE A 51 1.65 2.78 4.83
N PRO A 52 2.18 1.97 3.91
CA PRO A 52 2.88 2.48 2.74
C PRO A 52 1.99 3.43 1.96
N GLU A 53 2.54 4.57 1.55
CA GLU A 53 1.80 5.62 0.84
C GLU A 53 1.08 5.05 -0.38
N GLN A 54 -0.24 5.20 -0.39
CA GLN A 54 -1.18 4.84 -1.42
C GLN A 54 -1.48 6.15 -2.13
N ASP A 55 -0.49 6.61 -2.90
CA ASP A 55 -0.57 7.88 -3.63
C ASP A 55 -1.84 7.99 -4.49
N ALA A 56 -2.47 6.87 -4.83
CA ALA A 56 -3.70 6.83 -5.62
C ALA A 56 -5.00 7.12 -4.85
N LEU A 57 -4.98 7.09 -3.52
CA LEU A 57 -6.20 7.23 -2.72
C LEU A 57 -6.47 8.71 -2.39
N ALA A 58 -7.70 9.15 -2.62
CA ALA A 58 -8.13 10.49 -2.26
C ALA A 58 -8.21 10.66 -0.74
N PRO A 59 -8.20 11.92 -0.23
CA PRO A 59 -8.26 12.21 1.20
C PRO A 59 -9.55 11.75 1.93
N GLU A 60 -10.58 11.34 1.20
CA GLU A 60 -11.90 11.01 1.78
C GLU A 60 -11.90 9.71 2.59
N GLU A 61 -11.05 8.73 2.23
CA GLU A 61 -10.93 7.50 3.01
C GLU A 61 -9.69 7.51 3.89
N ASP A 62 -9.92 7.40 5.20
CA ASP A 62 -8.84 7.30 6.18
C ASP A 62 -8.28 5.87 6.27
N TRP A 63 -7.51 5.50 5.26
CA TRP A 63 -6.58 4.39 5.26
C TRP A 63 -5.66 4.32 6.48
N THR A 64 -5.47 5.39 7.25
CA THR A 64 -4.70 5.37 8.52
C THR A 64 -5.54 5.02 9.75
N ALA A 65 -6.87 4.87 9.61
CA ALA A 65 -7.79 4.61 10.73
C ALA A 65 -7.39 3.39 11.58
N GLY A 66 -6.82 2.36 10.95
CA GLY A 66 -6.34 1.14 11.61
C GLY A 66 -5.05 1.29 12.41
N LEU A 67 -4.26 2.35 12.20
CA LEU A 67 -2.94 2.51 12.83
C LEU A 67 -3.01 2.66 14.35
N SER A 68 -4.09 3.25 14.86
CA SER A 68 -4.33 3.36 16.30
C SER A 68 -4.44 1.99 16.97
N LEU A 69 -5.14 1.05 16.32
CA LEU A 69 -5.25 -0.34 16.76
C LEU A 69 -3.92 -1.07 16.61
N VAL A 70 -3.22 -0.89 15.49
CA VAL A 70 -1.88 -1.48 15.31
C VAL A 70 -0.93 -1.06 16.42
N ARG A 71 -0.89 0.25 16.72
CA ARG A 71 -0.05 0.78 17.79
C ARG A 71 -0.41 0.17 19.14
N ARG A 72 -1.71 0.08 19.46
CA ARG A 72 -2.18 -0.53 20.72
C ARG A 72 -1.81 -2.01 20.80
N GLY A 73 -1.99 -2.75 19.72
CA GLY A 73 -1.63 -4.17 19.64
C GLY A 73 -0.13 -4.42 19.81
N ILE A 74 0.72 -3.56 19.25
CA ILE A 74 2.18 -3.64 19.47
C ILE A 74 2.51 -3.38 20.95
N GLN A 75 1.87 -2.38 21.59
CA GLN A 75 2.10 -2.08 23.00
C GLN A 75 1.63 -3.19 23.95
N GLN A 76 0.59 -3.92 23.57
CA GLN A 76 0.01 -5.02 24.36
C GLN A 76 0.52 -6.40 23.95
N GLU A 77 1.41 -6.47 22.96
CA GLU A 77 1.89 -7.71 22.36
C GLU A 77 0.74 -8.61 21.81
N ASP A 78 -0.35 -7.99 21.32
CA ASP A 78 -1.51 -8.68 20.77
C ASP A 78 -1.57 -8.60 19.24
N TRP A 79 -1.20 -9.71 18.60
CA TRP A 79 -1.32 -9.91 17.16
C TRP A 79 -2.76 -9.76 16.63
N ARG A 80 -3.78 -10.12 17.40
CA ARG A 80 -5.19 -10.02 16.97
C ARG A 80 -5.57 -8.58 16.72
N GLU A 81 -5.08 -7.70 17.57
CA GLU A 81 -5.35 -6.28 17.49
C GLU A 81 -4.58 -5.61 16.36
N ILE A 82 -3.31 -5.99 16.16
CA ILE A 82 -2.51 -5.58 15.00
C ILE A 82 -3.23 -5.93 13.70
N ILE A 83 -3.66 -7.19 13.58
CA ILE A 83 -4.32 -7.68 12.36
C ILE A 83 -5.68 -7.03 12.16
N THR A 84 -6.40 -6.72 13.24
CA THR A 84 -7.66 -5.99 13.15
C THR A 84 -7.45 -4.58 12.60
N GLY A 85 -6.41 -3.87 13.08
CA GLY A 85 -6.03 -2.57 12.54
C GLY A 85 -5.66 -2.63 11.05
N ILE A 86 -4.82 -3.60 10.68
CA ILE A 86 -4.41 -3.80 9.28
C ILE A 86 -5.61 -4.12 8.38
N ALA A 87 -6.52 -4.98 8.85
CA ALA A 87 -7.72 -5.34 8.11
C ALA A 87 -8.66 -4.14 7.92
N LEU A 88 -8.82 -3.28 8.93
CA LEU A 88 -9.61 -2.05 8.84
C LEU A 88 -9.04 -1.09 7.79
N SER A 89 -7.74 -0.83 7.84
CA SER A 89 -7.08 0.02 6.86
C SER A 89 -7.16 -0.54 5.44
N LEU A 90 -7.00 -1.86 5.29
CA LEU A 90 -7.11 -2.52 4.00
C LEU A 90 -8.53 -2.45 3.44
N GLU A 91 -9.55 -2.59 4.29
CA GLU A 91 -10.95 -2.49 3.87
C GLU A 91 -11.27 -1.12 3.27
N GLN A 92 -10.75 -0.03 3.87
CA GLN A 92 -10.82 1.30 3.25
C GLN A 92 -10.16 1.27 1.87
N THR A 93 -8.86 0.93 1.79
CA THR A 93 -8.15 0.88 0.50
C THR A 93 -8.90 0.11 -0.60
N LEU A 94 -9.45 -1.06 -0.28
CA LEU A 94 -10.20 -1.88 -1.24
C LEU A 94 -11.57 -1.30 -1.60
N ARG A 95 -12.23 -0.61 -0.65
CA ARG A 95 -13.50 0.06 -0.89
C ARG A 95 -13.31 1.24 -1.82
N TYR A 96 -12.30 2.08 -1.58
CA TYR A 96 -11.95 3.16 -2.49
C TYR A 96 -11.68 2.64 -3.91
N GLU A 97 -10.84 1.61 -4.06
CA GLU A 97 -10.56 1.01 -5.38
C GLU A 97 -11.83 0.50 -6.07
N ARG A 98 -12.77 -0.09 -5.32
CA ARG A 98 -14.04 -0.59 -5.86
C ARG A 98 -14.98 0.54 -6.29
N ASP A 99 -15.10 1.58 -5.48
CA ASP A 99 -16.07 2.65 -5.70
C ASP A 99 -15.58 3.65 -6.77
N ARG A 100 -14.26 3.80 -6.93
CA ARG A 100 -13.64 4.83 -7.80
C ARG A 100 -12.83 4.28 -8.97
N GLY A 101 -12.56 2.98 -9.01
CA GLY A 101 -11.74 2.34 -10.04
C GLY A 101 -10.24 2.44 -9.75
N HIS A 102 -9.44 1.70 -10.54
CA HIS A 102 -7.99 1.71 -10.44
C HIS A 102 -7.36 3.02 -10.96
N ILE A 103 -6.09 3.26 -10.63
CA ILE A 103 -5.26 4.32 -11.23
C ILE A 103 -5.38 4.24 -12.76
N GLY A 104 -5.74 5.35 -13.41
CA GLY A 104 -5.96 5.44 -14.86
C GLY A 104 -7.40 5.20 -15.33
N GLN A 105 -8.29 4.71 -14.45
CA GLN A 105 -9.76 4.72 -14.65
C GLN A 105 -10.47 5.70 -13.72
N ALA A 106 -9.73 6.34 -12.80
CA ALA A 106 -10.22 7.38 -11.93
C ALA A 106 -10.70 8.60 -12.75
N ASP A 107 -11.65 9.36 -12.21
CA ASP A 107 -12.08 10.59 -12.85
C ASP A 107 -10.94 11.63 -12.92
N ARG A 108 -11.12 12.65 -13.77
CA ARG A 108 -10.09 13.67 -14.05
C ARG A 108 -9.63 14.46 -12.81
N TRP A 109 -10.41 14.49 -11.73
CA TRP A 109 -10.03 15.16 -10.49
C TRP A 109 -9.12 14.29 -9.63
N HIS A 110 -9.31 12.98 -9.67
CA HIS A 110 -8.57 11.99 -8.88
C HIS A 110 -7.36 11.39 -9.61
N ASP A 111 -7.26 11.60 -10.93
CA ASP A 111 -6.05 11.28 -11.68
C ASP A 111 -4.92 12.29 -11.39
N ARG A 112 -3.97 11.88 -10.55
CA ARG A 112 -2.80 12.69 -10.16
C ARG A 112 -1.82 12.96 -11.30
N THR A 113 -2.00 12.33 -12.46
CA THR A 113 -1.21 12.64 -13.67
C THR A 113 -1.75 13.86 -14.43
N VAL A 114 -2.99 14.26 -14.16
CA VAL A 114 -3.63 15.41 -14.81
C VAL A 114 -2.97 16.71 -14.34
N GLY A 115 -2.45 17.48 -15.30
CA GLY A 115 -1.84 18.79 -15.06
C GLY A 115 -0.34 18.76 -14.76
N ILE A 116 0.26 17.59 -14.52
CA ILE A 116 1.71 17.45 -14.35
C ILE A 116 2.44 17.10 -15.65
N GLU A 117 1.77 16.58 -16.68
CA GLU A 117 2.38 16.22 -17.97
C GLU A 117 3.23 17.35 -18.57
N GLY A 118 2.71 18.57 -18.62
CA GLY A 118 3.43 19.72 -19.18
C GLY A 118 4.65 20.13 -18.36
N ALA A 119 4.61 19.97 -17.03
CA ALA A 119 5.74 20.25 -16.15
C ALA A 119 6.79 19.13 -16.21
N LEU A 120 6.33 17.88 -16.25
CA LEU A 120 7.15 16.69 -16.43
C LEU A 120 7.92 16.75 -17.74
N GLN A 121 7.25 17.07 -18.85
CA GLN A 121 7.87 17.13 -20.17
C GLN A 121 8.91 18.25 -20.28
N LYS A 122 8.66 19.41 -19.66
CA LYS A 122 9.66 20.49 -19.54
C LYS A 122 10.85 20.10 -18.67
N GLY A 123 10.62 19.38 -17.57
CA GLY A 123 11.68 18.88 -16.69
C GLY A 123 12.54 17.83 -17.38
N ILE A 124 11.91 16.85 -18.03
CA ILE A 124 12.59 15.82 -18.84
C ILE A 124 13.41 16.49 -19.94
N GLY A 125 12.84 17.40 -20.73
CA GLY A 125 13.59 18.09 -21.79
C GLY A 125 14.78 18.91 -21.30
N LYS A 126 14.75 19.41 -20.05
CA LYS A 126 15.85 20.17 -19.45
C LYS A 126 17.00 19.28 -18.96
N TRP A 127 16.69 18.12 -18.39
CA TRP A 127 17.68 17.25 -17.72
C TRP A 127 18.03 15.99 -18.51
N MET A 128 17.22 15.64 -19.51
CA MET A 128 17.34 14.47 -20.37
C MET A 128 17.00 14.89 -21.82
N PRO A 129 17.95 15.49 -22.55
CA PRO A 129 17.77 15.86 -23.95
C PRO A 129 17.41 14.64 -24.81
N GLU A 130 16.79 14.88 -25.97
CA GLU A 130 16.27 13.83 -26.86
C GLU A 130 17.30 12.75 -27.24
N GLU A 131 18.58 13.12 -27.32
CA GLU A 131 19.68 12.18 -27.62
C GLU A 131 19.88 11.15 -26.51
N LEU A 132 19.79 11.57 -25.24
CA LEU A 132 19.90 10.67 -24.09
C LEU A 132 18.65 9.82 -23.92
N LEU A 133 17.47 10.36 -24.24
CA LEU A 133 16.21 9.62 -24.24
C LEU A 133 16.24 8.49 -25.27
N LYS A 134 16.68 8.77 -26.50
CA LYS A 134 16.84 7.75 -27.55
C LYS A 134 17.83 6.66 -27.14
N LEU A 135 18.95 7.04 -26.53
CA LEU A 135 19.95 6.08 -26.04
C LEU A 135 19.39 5.18 -24.92
N ALA A 136 18.58 5.76 -24.02
CA ALA A 136 17.90 5.02 -22.96
C ALA A 136 16.85 4.03 -23.51
N GLU A 137 16.04 4.46 -24.49
CA GLU A 137 15.06 3.61 -25.18
C GLU A 137 15.71 2.46 -25.98
N GLU A 138 16.88 2.68 -26.56
CA GLU A 138 17.66 1.63 -27.23
C GLU A 138 18.26 0.63 -26.23
N SER A 139 18.69 1.11 -25.06
CA SER A 139 19.29 0.27 -24.01
C SER A 139 18.27 -0.63 -23.28
N THR A 140 16.99 -0.24 -23.24
CA THR A 140 15.89 -1.01 -22.62
C THR A 140 15.24 -2.03 -23.55
N LYS A 141 15.54 -2.00 -24.86
CA LYS A 141 15.06 -2.97 -25.86
C LYS A 141 15.95 -4.23 -26.00
N LYS A 142 16.90 -4.43 -25.09
CA LYS A 142 17.69 -5.68 -24.96
C LYS A 142 17.11 -6.56 -23.85
#